data_AF-A0A2E7VGD2-F1
#
_entry.id   AF-A0A2E7VGD2-F1
#
_cell.length_a   1.000
_cell.length_b   1.000
_cell.length_c   1.000
_cell.angle_alpha   90.00
_cell.angle_beta   90.00
_cell.angle_gamma   90.00
#
_symmetry.space_group_name_H-M   'P 1'
#
loop_
_entity.id
_entity.type
_entity.pdbx_description
1 polymer ?
#
loop_
_entity_poly.entity_id
_entity_poly.type
_entity_poly.pdbx_seq_one_letter_code
_entity_poly.pdbx_strand_id
1 'polypeptide(L)' 'MSNFLLLQGAYAEIYMTPVLWPEFDDSEFRKAVASYGQRERRFGKTGEQIRTEQPKEATC' A
#
# COMPACT_ATOMS: atom_id res chain seq x y z
N MET A 1 3.72 15.26 -8.11
CA MET A 1 3.38 14.69 -9.44
C MET A 1 3.92 15.64 -10.50
N SER A 2 4.92 15.22 -11.28
CA SER A 2 5.60 16.09 -12.28
C SER A 2 5.05 15.81 -13.69
N ASN A 3 3.80 16.22 -13.94
CA ASN A 3 3.10 16.01 -15.23
C ASN A 3 3.10 14.55 -15.74
N PHE A 4 2.98 13.59 -14.82
CA PHE A 4 2.89 12.16 -15.14
C PHE A 4 1.55 11.62 -14.69
N LEU A 5 0.82 10.97 -15.60
CA LEU A 5 -0.47 10.29 -15.37
C LEU A 5 -1.49 11.13 -14.59
N LEU A 6 -1.68 12.40 -14.97
CA LEU A 6 -2.58 13.31 -14.27
C LEU A 6 -4.03 12.80 -14.26
N LEU A 7 -4.53 12.32 -15.41
CA LEU A 7 -5.90 11.81 -15.51
C LEU A 7 -6.00 10.37 -15.01
N GLN A 8 -5.06 9.51 -15.41
CA GLN A 8 -5.04 8.10 -15.05
C GLN A 8 -4.78 7.90 -13.54
N GLY A 9 -4.05 8.81 -12.90
CA GLY A 9 -3.74 8.80 -11.47
C GLY A 9 -4.75 9.52 -10.59
N ALA A 10 -5.86 10.05 -11.13
CA ALA A 10 -6.81 10.88 -10.37
C ALA A 10 -7.42 10.18 -9.15
N TYR A 11 -7.54 8.84 -9.20
CA TYR A 11 -8.03 8.00 -8.11
C TYR A 11 -6.98 7.01 -7.58
N ALA A 12 -5.74 7.13 -8.05
CA ALA A 12 -4.65 6.29 -7.58
C ALA A 12 -4.16 6.77 -6.20
N GLU A 13 -3.69 5.83 -5.39
CA GLU A 13 -3.04 6.18 -4.14
C GLU A 13 -1.61 6.65 -4.40
N ILE A 14 -1.26 7.79 -3.83
CA ILE A 14 0.07 8.35 -3.92
C ILE A 14 0.90 7.83 -2.74
N TYR A 15 1.94 7.07 -3.06
CA TYR A 15 2.96 6.62 -2.11
C TYR A 15 4.22 7.46 -2.31
N MET A 16 4.68 8.11 -1.24
CA MET A 16 5.90 8.92 -1.23
C MET A 16 6.88 8.28 -0.25
N THR A 17 8.10 8.01 -0.70
CA THR A 17 9.19 7.47 0.12
C THR A 17 10.36 8.46 0.13
N PRO A 18 11.07 8.62 1.26
CA PRO A 18 12.30 9.40 1.32
C PRO A 18 13.48 8.68 0.64
N VAL A 19 13.33 7.40 0.27
CA VAL A 19 14.38 6.60 -0.38
C VAL A 19 14.65 7.11 -1.80
N LEU A 20 15.93 7.26 -2.14
CA LEU A 20 16.36 7.67 -3.46
C LEU A 20 16.17 6.51 -4.46
N TRP A 21 15.85 6.83 -5.72
CA TRP A 21 15.60 5.81 -6.75
C TRP A 21 16.70 4.74 -6.90
N PRO A 22 18.01 5.07 -6.84
CA PRO A 22 19.07 4.06 -6.92
C PRO A 22 19.12 3.10 -5.72
N GLU A 23 18.56 3.49 -4.58
CA GLU A 23 18.52 2.70 -3.34
C GLU A 23 17.19 1.95 -3.17
N PHE A 24 16.26 2.11 -4.13
CA PHE A 24 14.95 1.47 -4.08
C PHE A 24 15.07 -0.01 -4.44
N ASP A 25 14.92 -0.87 -3.42
CA ASP A 25 15.04 -2.32 -3.55
C ASP A 25 13.68 -3.05 -3.44
N ASP A 26 13.71 -4.39 -3.52
CA ASP A 26 12.51 -5.22 -3.38
C ASP A 26 11.85 -5.08 -2.00
N SER A 27 12.63 -4.78 -0.95
CA SER A 27 12.11 -4.58 0.40
C SER A 27 11.28 -3.30 0.49
N GLU A 28 11.74 -2.22 -0.14
CA GLU A 28 11.02 -0.95 -0.24
C GLU A 28 9.76 -1.09 -1.11
N PHE A 29 9.83 -1.89 -2.18
CA PHE A 29 8.64 -2.22 -2.96
C PHE A 29 7.58 -2.97 -2.13
N ARG A 30 7.98 -3.97 -1.35
CA ARG A 30 7.07 -4.70 -0.45
C ARG A 30 6.45 -3.77 0.60
N LYS A 31 7.21 -2.82 1.15
CA LYS A 31 6.70 -1.79 2.07
C LYS A 31 5.66 -0.91 1.39
N ALA A 32 5.89 -0.51 0.14
CA ALA A 32 4.92 0.27 -0.63
C ALA A 32 3.60 -0.49 -0.85
N VAL A 33 3.68 -1.79 -1.22
CA VAL A 33 2.50 -2.64 -1.41
C VAL A 33 1.76 -2.90 -0.09
N ALA A 34 2.48 -3.14 1.01
CA ALA A 34 1.88 -3.28 2.32
C ALA A 34 1.16 -2.00 2.76
N SER A 35 1.78 -0.83 2.53
CA SER A 35 1.16 0.48 2.79
C SER A 35 -0.10 0.69 1.96
N TYR A 36 -0.12 0.25 0.70
CA TYR A 36 -1.30 0.27 -0.16
C TYR A 36 -2.43 -0.62 0.38
N GLY A 37 -2.10 -1.82 0.87
CA GLY A 37 -3.08 -2.76 1.41
C GLY A 37 -3.70 -2.37 2.76
N GLN A 38 -3.03 -1.52 3.54
CA GLN A 38 -3.52 -1.05 4.84
C GLN A 38 -4.56 0.08 4.74
N ARG A 39 -4.72 0.73 3.58
CA ARG A 39 -5.64 1.87 3.46
C ARG A 39 -7.07 1.38 3.26
N GLU A 40 -7.97 1.88 4.10
CA GLU A 40 -9.39 1.56 4.02
C GLU A 40 -10.02 2.19 2.78
N ARG A 41 -10.64 1.37 1.93
CA ARG A 41 -11.37 1.83 0.75
C ARG A 41 -12.86 1.72 0.97
N ARG A 42 -13.59 2.79 0.65
CA ARG A 42 -15.07 2.88 0.74
C ARG A 42 -15.83 1.74 0.05
N PHE A 43 -15.26 1.16 -1.00
CA PHE A 43 -15.83 0.02 -1.74
C PHE A 43 -14.87 -1.18 -1.83
N GLY A 44 -13.84 -1.21 -0.97
CA GLY A 44 -12.90 -2.33 -0.83
C GLY A 44 -13.17 -3.12 0.44
N LYS A 45 -12.13 -3.69 1.06
CA LYS A 45 -12.25 -4.25 2.42
C LYS A 45 -12.54 -3.12 3.41
N THR A 46 -13.64 -3.24 4.14
CA THR A 46 -13.94 -2.35 5.27
C THR A 46 -12.93 -2.62 6.40
N GLY A 47 -12.62 -1.64 7.24
CA GLY A 47 -11.68 -1.78 8.36
C GLY A 47 -11.93 -3.00 9.24
N GLU A 48 -13.21 -3.39 9.37
CA GLU A 48 -13.68 -4.60 10.06
C GLU A 48 -13.09 -5.89 9.47
N GLN A 49 -12.94 -5.99 8.15
CA GLN A 49 -12.43 -7.19 7.46
C GLN A 49 -10.92 -7.33 7.56
N ILE A 50 -10.18 -6.21 7.60
CA ILE A 50 -8.72 -6.19 7.81
C ILE A 50 -8.38 -6.71 9.22
N ARG A 51 -9.20 -6.39 10.23
CA ARG A 51 -9.04 -6.90 11.60
C ARG A 51 -9.29 -8.41 11.73
N THR A 52 -10.14 -8.97 10.84
CA THR A 52 -10.57 -10.38 10.92
C THR A 52 -9.57 -11.34 10.28
N GLU A 53 -8.67 -10.86 9.41
CA GLU A 53 -7.67 -11.67 8.70
C GLU A 53 -6.33 -11.81 9.44
N GLN A 54 -6.18 -11.36 10.69
CA GLN A 54 -4.98 -11.67 11.46
C GLN A 54 -4.90 -13.19 11.70
N PRO A 55 -3.91 -13.90 11.14
CA PRO A 55 -3.77 -15.31 11.42
C PRO A 55 -3.38 -15.45 12.88
N LYS A 56 -4.19 -16.18 13.66
CA LYS A 56 -3.72 -16.82 14.88
C LYS A 56 -2.53 -17.69 14.47
N GLU A 57 -1.33 -17.19 14.73
CA GLU A 57 -0.11 -17.96 14.61
C GLU A 57 -0.28 -19.18 15.52
N ALA A 58 -0.46 -20.33 14.87
CA ALA A 58 -0.65 -21.61 15.52
C ALA A 58 0.67 -21.98 16.20
N THR A 59 0.80 -21.61 17.47
CA THR A 59 1.70 -22.30 18.40
C THR A 59 1.21 -23.74 18.50
N CYS A 60 1.98 -24.66 17.93
CA CYS A 60 2.04 -26.04 18.37
C CYS A 60 3.42 -26.22 19.02
#